data_AF-A0A072UTG3-F1
#
_entry.id   AF-A0A072UTG3-F1
#
_cell.length_a   1.000
_cell.length_b   1.000
_cell.length_c   1.000
_cell.angle_alpha   90.00
_cell.angle_beta   90.00
_cell.angle_gamma   90.00
#
_symmetry.space_group_name_H-M   'P 1'
#
loop_
_entity.id
_entity.type
_entity.pdbx_description
1 polymer ?
#
loop_
_entity_poly.entity_id
_entity_poly.type
_entity_poly.pdbx_seq_one_letter_code
_entity_poly.pdbx_strand_id
1 'polypeptide(L)'
;MSNIIGDLREKAKVRVTGTVTGGTDGSSRVQWYKSYLSTLDENNLAALSTSTAVAKAFRIPPGAIGCYIVAKFTPMSPDGRSGEPTFVISDRTIECREG
;
A
#
# COMPACT_ATOMS: atom_id res chain seq x y z
N MET A 1 8.46 2.31 11.33
CA MET A 1 7.31 1.38 11.23
C MET A 1 6.36 1.93 10.18
N SER A 2 5.75 1.06 9.36
CA SER A 2 4.81 1.43 8.31
C SER A 2 3.42 0.92 8.62
N ASN A 3 2.40 1.77 8.49
CA ASN A 3 1.00 1.48 8.78
C ASN A 3 0.10 2.01 7.65
N ILE A 4 -0.92 1.23 7.29
CA ILE A 4 -1.97 1.64 6.37
C ILE A 4 -3.03 2.41 7.18
N ILE A 5 -3.36 3.62 6.74
CA ILE A 5 -4.31 4.54 7.35
C ILE A 5 -5.40 4.86 6.33
N GLY A 6 -6.66 4.69 6.72
CA GLY A 6 -7.84 5.03 5.93
C GLY A 6 -8.87 3.91 5.90
N ASP A 7 -9.98 4.17 5.23
CA ASP A 7 -11.08 3.21 5.11
C ASP A 7 -10.82 2.17 4.02
N LEU A 8 -10.92 0.89 4.37
CA LEU A 8 -10.84 -0.23 3.43
C LEU A 8 -12.21 -0.46 2.79
N ARG A 9 -12.71 0.53 2.07
CA ARG A 9 -14.03 0.49 1.43
C ARG A 9 -13.92 0.77 -0.05
N GLU A 10 -14.93 0.36 -0.81
CA GLU A 10 -15.03 0.70 -2.24
C GLU A 10 -14.84 2.21 -2.47
N LYS A 11 -13.95 2.59 -3.41
CA LYS A 11 -13.64 3.98 -3.77
C LYS A 11 -13.10 4.83 -2.62
N ALA A 12 -12.80 4.23 -1.47
CA ALA A 12 -12.19 4.94 -0.36
C ALA A 12 -10.73 5.27 -0.65
N LYS A 13 -10.25 6.32 0.01
CA LYS A 13 -8.86 6.76 -0.07
C LYS A 13 -8.12 6.18 1.12
N VAL A 14 -7.14 5.34 0.84
CA VAL A 14 -6.21 4.84 1.85
C VAL A 14 -4.82 5.39 1.59
N ARG A 15 -4.04 5.52 2.65
CA ARG A 15 -2.67 6.00 2.59
C ARG A 15 -1.78 5.15 3.48
N VAL A 16 -0.57 4.87 3.04
CA VAL A 16 0.44 4.27 3.90
C VAL A 16 1.26 5.39 4.52
N THR A 17 1.45 5.27 5.82
CA THR A 17 2.37 6.11 6.58
C THR A 17 3.57 5.25 6.93
N GLY A 18 4.77 5.74 6.64
CA GLY A 18 6.01 5.07 6.99
C GLY A 18 6.97 6.10 7.52
N THR A 19 7.46 5.90 8.74
CA THR A 19 8.54 6.71 9.29
C THR A 19 9.85 6.19 8.71
N VAL A 20 10.50 6.98 7.85
CA VAL A 20 11.90 6.74 7.47
C VAL A 20 12.76 7.27 8.61
N THR A 21 13.41 6.38 9.34
CA THR A 21 14.49 6.74 10.27
C THR A 21 15.68 7.22 9.44
N GLY A 22 15.78 8.53 9.18
CA GLY A 22 16.99 9.14 8.60
C GLY A 22 16.85 10.13 7.44
N GLY A 23 15.66 10.61 7.06
CA GLY A 23 15.58 11.64 6.02
C GLY A 23 14.19 12.18 5.72
N THR A 24 14.16 13.34 5.06
CA THR A 24 12.95 14.04 4.59
C THR A 24 12.05 13.08 3.81
N ASP A 25 10.77 13.10 4.15
CA ASP A 25 9.71 12.21 3.69
C ASP A 25 9.41 12.26 2.17
N GLY A 26 10.18 13.02 1.38
CA GLY A 26 9.94 13.30 -0.03
C GLY A 26 10.32 12.19 -1.01
N SER A 27 11.16 11.22 -0.64
CA SER A 27 11.72 10.26 -1.61
C SER A 27 11.26 8.81 -1.47
N SER A 28 10.46 8.45 -0.46
CA SER A 28 10.05 7.06 -0.25
C SER A 28 9.12 6.57 -1.35
N ARG A 29 9.36 5.34 -1.85
CA ARG A 29 8.51 4.73 -2.87
C ARG A 29 7.45 3.84 -2.26
N VAL A 30 6.19 4.04 -2.65
CA VAL A 30 5.08 3.20 -2.21
C VAL A 30 4.41 2.56 -3.41
N GLN A 31 4.15 1.27 -3.31
CA GLN A 31 3.52 0.49 -4.35
C GLN A 31 2.40 -0.37 -3.74
N TRP A 32 1.22 -0.30 -4.33
CA TRP A 32 0.01 -0.91 -3.80
C TRP A 32 -0.35 -2.17 -4.57
N TYR A 33 -0.67 -3.23 -3.83
CA TYR A 33 -1.03 -4.55 -4.30
C TYR A 33 -2.29 -5.03 -3.59
N LYS A 34 -2.99 -5.98 -4.20
CA LYS A 34 -4.07 -6.74 -3.59
C LYS A 34 -3.64 -8.18 -3.43
N SER A 35 -4.04 -8.78 -2.31
CA SER A 35 -3.95 -10.21 -2.08
C SER A 35 -5.36 -10.77 -1.90
N TYR A 36 -5.59 -11.97 -2.39
CA TYR A 36 -6.82 -12.72 -2.10
C TYR A 36 -6.68 -13.56 -0.81
N LEU A 37 -5.46 -13.67 -0.29
CA LEU A 37 -5.12 -14.39 0.92
C LEU A 37 -4.89 -13.40 2.06
N SER A 38 -5.21 -13.83 3.28
CA SER A 38 -4.87 -13.12 4.52
C SER A 38 -3.36 -13.12 4.80
N THR A 39 -2.60 -13.97 4.10
CA THR A 39 -1.14 -14.02 4.15
C THR A 39 -0.52 -13.10 3.10
N LEU A 40 0.62 -12.52 3.47
CA LEU A 40 1.45 -11.76 2.56
C LEU A 40 2.24 -12.73 1.67
N ASP A 41 1.73 -13.00 0.48
CA ASP A 41 2.36 -13.88 -0.50
C ASP A 41 2.77 -13.09 -1.74
N GLU A 42 4.04 -12.68 -1.84
CA GLU A 42 4.56 -11.87 -2.97
C GLU A 42 4.25 -12.44 -4.35
N ASN A 43 4.12 -13.76 -4.47
CA ASN A 43 3.77 -14.46 -5.71
C ASN A 43 2.27 -14.35 -6.05
N ASN A 44 1.40 -14.23 -5.04
CA ASN A 44 -0.05 -14.06 -5.17
C ASN A 44 -0.51 -12.60 -5.07
N LEU A 45 0.43 -11.64 -4.96
CA LEU A 45 0.12 -10.22 -4.96
C LEU A 45 -0.19 -9.75 -6.39
N ALA A 46 -1.44 -9.34 -6.63
CA ALA A 46 -1.80 -8.64 -7.85
C ALA A 46 -1.59 -7.13 -7.67
N ALA A 47 -0.89 -6.47 -8.59
CA ALA A 47 -0.72 -5.02 -8.52
C ALA A 47 -2.07 -4.31 -8.60
N LEU A 48 -2.36 -3.42 -7.65
CA LEU A 48 -3.55 -2.55 -7.66
C LEU A 48 -3.30 -1.27 -8.43
N SER A 49 -2.10 -0.72 -8.28
CA SER A 49 -1.68 0.48 -9.01
C SER A 49 -1.28 0.10 -10.43
N THR A 50 -2.17 0.37 -11.37
CA THR A 50 -1.83 0.51 -12.80
C THR A 50 -1.14 1.84 -13.11
N SER A 51 -1.19 2.80 -12.19
CA SER A 51 -0.59 4.11 -12.38
C SER A 51 0.70 4.22 -11.57
N THR A 52 1.80 4.47 -12.29
CA THR A 52 3.20 4.71 -11.91
C THR A 52 3.40 5.82 -10.86
N ALA A 53 2.34 6.24 -10.18
CA ALA A 53 2.39 7.20 -9.11
C ALA A 53 2.84 6.48 -7.84
N VAL A 54 4.06 6.79 -7.45
CA VAL A 54 4.72 6.51 -6.18
C VAL A 54 4.01 7.28 -5.05
N ALA A 55 2.69 7.16 -4.99
CA ALA A 55 1.85 7.95 -4.11
C ALA A 55 1.62 7.17 -2.82
N LYS A 56 1.96 7.81 -1.70
CA LYS A 56 1.63 7.31 -0.36
C LYS A 56 0.13 7.17 -0.13
N ALA A 57 -0.72 7.73 -0.99
CA ALA A 57 -2.16 7.57 -0.94
C ALA A 57 -2.69 7.09 -2.30
N PHE A 58 -3.64 6.16 -2.26
CA PHE A 58 -4.33 5.70 -3.47
C PHE A 58 -5.82 5.51 -3.19
N ARG A 59 -6.59 5.36 -4.27
CA ARG A 59 -8.03 5.11 -4.22
C ARG A 59 -8.31 3.66 -4.55
N ILE A 60 -9.02 2.98 -3.66
CA ILE A 60 -9.35 1.56 -3.83
C ILE A 60 -10.29 1.40 -5.03
N PRO A 61 -9.91 0.62 -6.06
CA PRO A 61 -10.80 0.32 -7.17
C PRO A 61 -11.91 -0.66 -6.73
N PRO A 62 -13.10 -0.61 -7.34
CA PRO A 62 -14.19 -1.54 -7.03
C PRO A 62 -13.82 -3.01 -7.29
N GLY A 63 -12.94 -3.28 -8.25
CA GLY A 63 -12.42 -4.64 -8.50
C GLY A 63 -11.45 -5.20 -7.44
N ALA A 64 -11.30 -4.50 -6.31
CA ALA A 64 -10.52 -4.95 -5.15
C ALA A 64 -11.38 -5.27 -3.92
N ILE A 65 -12.71 -5.11 -4.02
CA ILE A 65 -13.64 -5.53 -2.96
C ILE A 65 -13.44 -7.03 -2.66
N GLY A 66 -13.44 -7.38 -1.38
CA GLY A 66 -13.20 -8.75 -0.92
C GLY A 66 -11.74 -9.19 -0.97
N CYS A 67 -10.81 -8.30 -1.35
CA CYS A 67 -9.37 -8.56 -1.33
C CYS A 67 -8.70 -7.81 -0.17
N TYR A 68 -7.55 -8.30 0.27
CA TYR A 68 -6.65 -7.62 1.21
C TYR A 68 -5.78 -6.61 0.47
N ILE A 69 -5.56 -5.45 1.09
CA ILE A 69 -4.63 -4.44 0.58
C ILE A 69 -3.23 -4.70 1.13
N VAL A 70 -2.25 -4.66 0.24
CA VAL A 70 -0.83 -4.76 0.57
C VAL A 70 -0.09 -3.53 0.07
N ALA A 71 0.58 -2.83 0.99
CA ALA A 71 1.43 -1.68 0.69
C ALA A 71 2.90 -2.10 0.79
N LYS A 72 3.63 -2.02 -0.32
CA LYS A 72 5.09 -2.13 -0.36
C LYS A 72 5.69 -0.75 -0.18
N PHE A 73 6.34 -0.53 0.95
CA PHE A 73 7.05 0.69 1.29
C PHE A 73 8.55 0.49 1.11
N THR A 74 9.15 1.22 0.17
CA THR A 74 10.58 1.21 -0.07
C THR A 74 11.16 2.55 0.40
N PRO A 75 11.89 2.60 1.54
CA PRO A 75 12.60 3.80 1.94
C PRO A 75 13.64 4.11 0.87
N MET A 76 13.71 5.37 0.42
CA MET A 76 14.86 5.84 -0.35
C MET A 76 15.66 6.79 0.52
N SER A 77 16.96 6.56 0.54
CA SER A 77 17.94 7.46 1.14
C SER A 77 18.00 8.76 0.35
N PRO A 78 18.40 9.89 0.97
CA PRO A 78 18.62 11.14 0.26
C PRO A 78 19.67 11.01 -0.86
N ASP A 79 20.63 10.09 -0.75
CA ASP A 79 21.57 9.71 -1.81
C ASP A 79 20.95 8.95 -3.00
N GLY A 80 19.63 8.79 -3.04
CA GLY A 80 18.92 8.05 -4.10
C GLY A 80 19.01 6.52 -3.98
N ARG A 81 19.60 6.00 -2.91
CA ARG A 81 19.68 4.55 -2.66
C ARG A 81 18.39 4.03 -2.06
N SER A 82 17.74 3.08 -2.72
CA SER A 82 16.62 2.33 -2.16
C SER A 82 17.12 1.41 -1.05
N GLY A 83 16.58 1.58 0.16
CA GLY A 83 16.75 0.63 1.25
C GLY A 83 15.84 -0.59 1.08
N GLU A 84 15.76 -1.40 2.13
CA GLU A 84 14.98 -2.64 2.13
C GLU A 84 13.47 -2.34 2.06
N PRO A 85 12.75 -2.89 1.06
CA PRO A 85 11.31 -2.74 0.98
C PRO A 85 10.63 -3.53 2.10
N THR A 86 9.66 -2.91 2.76
CA THR A 86 8.81 -3.55 3.74
C THR A 86 7.38 -3.65 3.20
N PHE A 87 6.70 -4.73 3.52
CA PHE A 87 5.34 -4.98 3.10
C PHE A 87 4.40 -4.91 4.29
N VAL A 88 3.28 -4.23 4.09
CA VAL A 88 2.23 -4.10 5.10
C VAL A 88 0.95 -4.61 4.47
N ILE A 89 0.39 -5.68 5.02
CA ILE A 89 -0.92 -6.18 4.65
C ILE A 89 -1.97 -5.66 5.64
N SER A 90 -3.14 -5.34 5.13
CA SER A 90 -4.30 -5.04 5.97
C SER A 90 -4.80 -6.29 6.68
N ASP A 91 -5.22 -6.17 7.93
CA ASP A 91 -5.85 -7.26 8.70
C ASP A 91 -7.25 -7.62 8.17
N ARG A 92 -7.88 -6.71 7.43
CA ARG A 92 -9.24 -6.86 6.89
C ARG A 92 -9.26 -6.70 5.38
N THR A 93 -10.23 -7.35 4.75
CA THR A 93 -10.54 -7.19 3.33
C THR A 93 -11.28 -5.87 3.08
N ILE A 94 -11.28 -5.45 1.81
CA ILE A 94 -12.02 -4.27 1.38
C ILE A 94 -13.52 -4.59 1.39
N GLU A 95 -14.28 -3.77 2.10
CA GLU A 95 -15.72 -3.86 2.12
C GLU A 95 -16.35 -3.09 0.96
N CYS A 96 -17.49 -3.60 0.47
CA CYS A 96 -18.31 -2.85 -0.47
C CYS A 96 -18.91 -1.64 0.25
N ARG A 97 -19.07 -0.53 -0.46
CA ARG A 97 -19.82 0.60 0.11
C ARG A 97 -21.31 0.26 -0.01
N GLU A 98 -21.87 -0.31 1.05
CA GLU A 98 -23.32 -0.36 1.20
C GLU A 98 -23.84 1.08 1.25
N GLY A 99 -24.77 1.40 0.34
CA GLY A 99 -25.32 2.72 0.10
C GLY A 99 -26.75 2.83 0.60
#